data_AF-A0A7X8C564-F1
#
_entry.id   AF-A0A7X8C564-F1
#
_cell.length_a   1.000
_cell.length_b   1.000
_cell.length_c   1.000
_cell.angle_alpha   90.00
_cell.angle_beta   90.00
_cell.angle_gamma   90.00
#
_symmetry.space_group_name_H-M   'P 1'
#
loop_
_entity.id
_entity.type
_entity.pdbx_description
1 polymer ?
#
loop_
_entity_poly.entity_id
_entity_poly.type
_entity_poly.pdbx_seq_one_letter_code
_entity_poly.pdbx_strand_id
1 'polypeptide(L)' 'SDDNNARENGWFVAYPDSHDIVMAMMIENIHNRGGSGYVVEKATAVFEALYE' A
#
# COMPACT_ATOMS: atom_id res chain seq x y z
N SER A 1 10.41 -11.34 23.66
CA SER A 1 10.03 -10.02 23.13
C SER A 1 8.79 -10.22 22.27
N ASP A 2 7.65 -9.68 22.68
CA ASP A 2 6.34 -9.82 22.03
C ASP A 2 6.20 -8.96 20.76
N ASP A 3 7.29 -8.73 20.01
CA ASP A 3 7.28 -7.89 18.80
C ASP A 3 6.47 -8.51 17.65
N ASN A 4 6.25 -9.83 17.67
CA ASN A 4 5.50 -10.53 16.62
C ASN A 4 3.98 -10.32 16.68
N ASN A 5 3.45 -9.63 17.71
CA ASN A 5 2.02 -9.40 17.89
C ASN A 5 1.63 -7.92 17.73
N ALA A 6 2.59 -7.05 17.37
CA ALA A 6 2.31 -5.68 17.02
C ALA A 6 1.52 -5.63 15.70
N ARG A 7 0.29 -5.10 15.76
CA ARG A 7 -0.51 -4.88 14.56
C ARG A 7 0.13 -3.77 13.73
N GLU A 8 0.71 -4.14 12.60
CA GLU A 8 1.21 -3.18 11.62
C GLU A 8 0.13 -2.83 10.60
N ASN A 9 -0.07 -1.52 10.38
CA ASN A 9 -0.90 -0.99 9.31
C ASN A 9 0.03 -0.41 8.24
N GLY A 10 -0.21 -0.78 6.99
CA GLY A 10 0.56 -0.28 5.86
C GLY A 10 -0.15 0.89 5.22
N TRP A 11 0.61 1.93 4.89
CA TRP A 11 0.11 3.13 4.23
C TRP A 11 0.87 3.36 2.93
N PHE A 12 0.15 3.75 1.91
CA PHE A 12 0.71 4.18 0.63
C PHE A 12 -0.05 5.41 0.13
N VAL A 13 0.69 6.43 -0.30
CA VAL A 13 0.15 7.62 -0.93
C VAL A 13 0.94 7.86 -2.20
N ALA A 14 0.24 7.94 -3.34
CA ALA A 14 0.85 8.20 -4.64
C ALA A 14 0.02 9.16 -5.46
N TYR A 15 0.73 9.89 -6.31
CA TYR A 15 0.17 10.75 -7.35
C TYR A 15 1.06 10.55 -8.59
N PRO A 16 0.48 10.33 -9.77
CA PRO A 16 1.23 10.12 -11.00
C PRO A 16 1.74 11.44 -11.57
N ASP A 17 2.74 11.39 -12.45
CA ASP A 17 3.31 12.58 -13.11
C ASP A 17 2.28 13.35 -13.96
N SER A 18 1.18 12.72 -14.37
CA SER A 18 0.10 13.41 -15.05
C SER A 18 -0.69 14.36 -14.13
N HIS A 19 -0.54 14.22 -12.81
CA HIS A 19 -1.23 14.99 -11.76
C HIS A 19 -2.76 14.91 -11.79
N ASP A 20 -3.34 13.91 -12.47
CA ASP A 20 -4.79 13.79 -12.63
C ASP A 20 -5.48 13.15 -11.43
N ILE A 21 -4.75 12.37 -10.62
CA ILE A 21 -5.29 11.62 -9.48
C ILE A 21 -4.35 11.65 -8.28
N VAL A 22 -4.91 11.57 -7.07
CA VAL A 22 -4.17 11.27 -5.85
C VAL A 22 -4.80 10.03 -5.22
N MET A 23 -3.99 9.00 -4.97
CA MET A 23 -4.42 7.75 -4.35
C MET A 23 -3.82 7.64 -2.94
N ALA A 24 -4.68 7.40 -1.96
CA ALA A 24 -4.29 7.02 -0.61
C ALA A 24 -4.87 5.65 -0.28
N MET A 25 -4.02 4.71 0.15
CA MET A 25 -4.41 3.34 0.48
C MET A 25 -3.85 2.93 1.84
N MET A 26 -4.70 2.29 2.66
CA MET A 26 -4.33 1.73 3.94
C MET A 26 -4.81 0.28 4.03
N ILE A 27 -3.94 -0.60 4.53
CA ILE A 27 -4.30 -1.99 4.82
C ILE A 27 -3.84 -2.35 6.23
N GLU A 28 -4.78 -2.83 7.04
CA GLU A 28 -4.51 -3.24 8.41
C GLU A 28 -3.86 -4.63 8.48
N ASN A 29 -3.14 -4.89 9.58
CA ASN A 29 -2.61 -6.21 9.96
C ASN A 29 -1.69 -6.85 8.90
N ILE A 30 -0.77 -6.07 8.35
CA ILE A 30 0.16 -6.48 7.29
C ILE A 30 1.50 -7.08 7.78
N HIS A 31 1.69 -7.22 9.09
CA HIS A 31 2.91 -7.76 9.73
C HIS A 31 3.37 -9.11 9.13
N ASN A 32 2.44 -10.01 8.80
CA ASN A 32 2.76 -11.31 8.19
C ASN A 32 2.69 -11.31 6.65
N ARG A 33 2.55 -10.13 6.03
CA ARG A 33 2.30 -9.98 4.59
C ARG A 33 3.42 -9.25 3.85
N GLY A 34 4.53 -8.94 4.52
CA GLY A 34 5.65 -8.22 3.92
C GLY A 34 5.62 -6.71 4.17
N GLY A 35 4.91 -6.24 5.20
CA GLY A 35 4.96 -4.84 5.59
C GLY A 35 4.30 -3.92 4.55
N SER A 36 4.80 -2.69 4.43
CA SER A 36 4.32 -1.70 3.46
C SER A 36 4.46 -2.17 2.01
N GLY A 37 5.40 -3.07 1.71
CA GLY A 37 5.56 -3.66 0.38
C GLY A 37 4.28 -4.32 -0.14
N TYR A 38 3.51 -4.96 0.75
CA TYR A 38 2.20 -5.51 0.41
C TYR A 38 1.21 -4.46 -0.08
N VAL A 39 1.25 -3.25 0.50
CA VAL A 39 0.37 -2.14 0.10
C VAL A 39 0.83 -1.53 -1.22
N VAL A 40 2.15 -1.44 -1.44
CA VAL A 40 2.72 -0.97 -2.72
C VAL A 40 2.29 -1.86 -3.87
N GLU A 41 2.43 -3.19 -3.76
CA GLU A 41 2.01 -4.13 -4.82
C GLU A 41 0.53 -3.97 -5.21
N LYS A 42 -0.34 -3.75 -4.20
CA LYS A 42 -1.78 -3.52 -4.46
C LYS A 42 -2.05 -2.17 -5.10
N ALA A 43 -1.36 -1.13 -4.68
CA ALA A 43 -1.51 0.17 -5.31
C ALA A 43 -1.02 0.16 -6.76
N THR A 44 0.13 -0.48 -7.04
CA THR A 44 0.67 -0.64 -8.41
C THR A 44 -0.33 -1.31 -9.33
N ALA A 45 -0.99 -2.40 -8.91
CA ALA A 45 -2.00 -3.07 -9.72
C ALA A 45 -3.21 -2.17 -10.07
N VAL A 46 -3.59 -1.24 -9.17
CA VAL A 46 -4.65 -0.27 -9.47
C VAL A 46 -4.17 0.76 -10.48
N PHE A 47 -2.94 1.25 -10.34
CA PHE A 47 -2.35 2.17 -11.32
C PHE A 47 -2.22 1.49 -12.70
N GLU A 48 -1.74 0.26 -12.77
CA GLU A 48 -1.68 -0.51 -14.02
C GLU A 48 -3.07 -0.61 -14.67
N ALA A 49 -4.11 -0.98 -13.91
CA ALA A 49 -5.47 -1.07 -14.45
C ALA A 49 -6.09 0.28 -14.89
N LEU A 50 -5.63 1.40 -14.33
CA LEU A 50 -6.10 2.74 -14.70
C LEU A 50 -5.41 3.28 -15.98
N TYR A 51 -4.21 2.79 -16.27
CA TYR A 51 -3.35 3.27 -17.36
C TYR A 51 -3.07 2.20 -18.43
N GLU A 52 -3.74 1.05 -18.38
CA GLU A 52 -3.82 0.05 -19.45
C GLU A 52 -4.49 0.59 -20.73
#